data_AF-A0A7Y0B6Y2-F1
#
_entry.id   AF-A0A7Y0B6Y2-F1
#
_cell.length_a   1.000
_cell.length_b   1.000
_cell.length_c   1.000
_cell.angle_alpha   90.00
_cell.angle_beta   90.00
_cell.angle_gamma   90.00
#
_symmetry.space_group_name_H-M   'P 1'
#
loop_
_entity.id
_entity.type
_entity.pdbx_description
1 polymer ?
#
loop_
_entity_poly.entity_id
_entity_poly.type
_entity_poly.pdbx_seq_one_letter_code
_entity_poly.pdbx_strand_id
1 'polypeptide(L)'
;MSAPHERPTPAPSLYAYATAGSRRDTPPPRGGLPLPETARPSYGEGARPPYKQARALVTGLLHARLAEPDTARAAAETERALVATRVREQLVFPTAAALDPADPAAARALARRLVRDGTTVHGVAAGLGLLTRLGEPEDVPYLRALGRLEDVFRYAVEALDPLDRPAAALLWLTHLTATDAPRGLVEAVAAGDHALVRERLLGLAPNDRRMGPDEARRVAEATRLADLLGRAPEDTGLLGQALRLLARTVTQGDHGIEILAYADAPALYGTLAARAHLLPPDPGHQARLLTLAQDLHSGAAHLLDWPAGRREAVLGQLLDAVREPGSEGRRADWIRRTARHLRGAAGPDPVPGLRIEVAVADPAGPTAVETRILVDGRPVLPVAFPQGRGDTPEELLDPGALRAGAEPHPVRLGVTSCAEACCGALYVTVRREGPHVVWDGWRRPGRPPELPAYRFDAEAYDAEIARAEHDRAWTWPARHTARLITAGLRDRPGLLTRWGLRQGWISTYYKDPDTTVVTFTGPPLEGPGEPRQFRWHLPDDGRPPAQRAAEALRRMAETDPRTFAQRP
;
A
#
# COMPACT_ATOMS: atom_id res chain seq x y z
N MET A 1 31.34 -60.32 10.98
CA MET A 1 31.83 -59.01 10.48
C MET A 1 30.65 -58.06 10.45
N SER A 2 30.49 -57.26 11.50
CA SER A 2 29.45 -56.21 11.55
C SER A 2 29.89 -55.04 10.68
N ALA A 3 29.05 -54.63 9.75
CA ALA A 3 29.26 -53.41 8.98
C ALA A 3 29.37 -52.21 9.95
N PRO A 4 30.34 -51.31 9.79
CA PRO A 4 30.40 -50.11 10.60
C PRO A 4 29.13 -49.29 10.32
N HIS A 5 28.41 -48.90 11.37
CA HIS A 5 27.40 -47.86 11.28
C HIS A 5 28.08 -46.60 10.72
N GLU A 6 27.80 -46.28 9.46
CA GLU A 6 28.05 -44.96 8.91
C GLU A 6 27.40 -43.95 9.85
N ARG A 7 28.23 -43.16 10.54
CA ARG A 7 27.73 -42.02 11.30
C ARG A 7 27.05 -41.10 10.28
N PRO A 8 25.78 -40.71 10.46
CA PRO A 8 25.14 -39.79 9.56
C PRO A 8 25.99 -38.51 9.51
N THR A 9 26.43 -38.16 8.31
CA THR A 9 27.16 -36.91 8.06
C THR A 9 26.31 -35.77 8.61
N PRO A 10 26.83 -34.90 9.48
CA PRO A 10 26.05 -33.80 10.02
C PRO A 10 25.49 -32.96 8.87
N ALA A 11 24.18 -32.66 8.94
CA ALA A 11 23.55 -31.82 7.93
C ALA A 11 24.30 -30.48 7.85
N PRO A 12 24.65 -30.00 6.64
CA PRO A 12 25.33 -28.71 6.51
C PRO A 12 24.40 -27.59 7.02
N SER A 13 24.98 -26.53 7.58
CA SER A 13 24.18 -25.34 7.90
C SER A 13 23.54 -24.76 6.64
N LEU A 14 22.38 -24.12 6.79
CA LEU A 14 21.68 -23.54 5.64
C LEU A 14 22.52 -22.44 4.95
N TYR A 15 23.35 -21.73 5.71
CA TYR A 15 24.30 -20.77 5.17
C TYR A 15 25.41 -21.45 4.33
N ALA A 16 26.00 -22.54 4.83
CA ALA A 16 26.99 -23.31 4.08
C ALA A 16 26.39 -23.90 2.79
N TYR A 17 25.14 -24.38 2.87
CA TYR A 17 24.39 -24.87 1.72
C TYR A 17 24.14 -23.77 0.67
N ALA A 18 23.66 -22.59 1.10
CA ALA A 18 23.40 -21.45 0.21
C ALA A 18 24.66 -20.94 -0.50
N THR A 19 25.78 -20.87 0.23
CA THR A 19 27.07 -20.44 -0.33
C THR A 19 27.68 -21.45 -1.30
N ALA A 20 27.52 -22.76 -1.03
CA ALA A 20 27.94 -23.81 -1.96
C ALA A 20 27.15 -23.78 -3.28
N GLY A 21 25.83 -23.56 -3.22
CA GLY A 21 25.00 -23.37 -4.40
C GLY A 21 25.38 -22.13 -5.22
N SER A 22 25.85 -21.09 -4.56
CA SER A 22 26.22 -19.80 -5.16
C SER A 22 27.52 -19.81 -5.98
N ARG A 23 28.40 -20.80 -5.78
CA ARG A 23 29.64 -20.97 -6.56
C ARG A 23 29.41 -21.58 -7.94
N ARG A 24 28.21 -22.11 -8.20
CA ARG A 24 27.80 -22.48 -9.54
C ARG A 24 27.39 -21.17 -10.18
N ASP A 25 28.09 -20.68 -11.20
CA ASP A 25 27.83 -19.40 -11.90
C ASP A 25 26.47 -19.33 -12.62
N THR A 26 25.50 -20.10 -12.17
CA THR A 26 24.12 -20.14 -12.64
C THR A 26 23.25 -19.29 -11.72
N PRO A 27 22.49 -18.32 -12.24
CA PRO A 27 21.55 -17.57 -11.42
C PRO A 27 20.55 -18.54 -10.76
N PRO A 28 20.11 -18.26 -9.51
CA PRO A 28 19.20 -19.15 -8.80
C PRO A 28 17.91 -19.36 -9.61
N PRO A 29 17.27 -20.53 -9.49
CA PRO A 29 15.99 -20.77 -10.13
C PRO A 29 14.93 -19.81 -9.56
N ARG A 30 13.85 -19.62 -10.32
CA ARG A 30 12.73 -18.78 -9.89
C ARG A 30 12.19 -19.30 -8.55
N GLY A 31 12.08 -18.42 -7.56
CA GLY A 31 11.67 -18.77 -6.20
C GLY A 31 12.81 -19.10 -5.24
N GLY A 32 14.05 -19.22 -5.73
CA GLY A 32 15.24 -19.50 -4.92
C GLY A 32 15.73 -20.94 -5.04
N LEU A 33 16.92 -21.20 -4.50
CA LEU A 33 17.47 -22.54 -4.36
C LEU A 33 16.60 -23.37 -3.40
N PRO A 34 16.25 -24.62 -3.75
CA PRO A 34 15.44 -25.47 -2.88
C PRO A 34 16.18 -25.74 -1.57
N LEU A 35 15.43 -25.84 -0.48
CA LEU A 35 15.96 -26.19 0.84
C LEU A 35 16.45 -27.65 0.86
N PRO A 36 17.50 -27.99 1.63
CA PRO A 36 17.85 -29.38 1.86
C PRO A 36 16.72 -30.09 2.61
N GLU A 37 16.52 -31.38 2.36
CA GLU A 37 15.41 -32.16 2.95
C GLU A 37 15.40 -32.13 4.48
N THR A 38 16.58 -31.99 5.10
CA THR A 38 16.76 -31.90 6.55
C THR A 38 16.38 -30.54 7.15
N ALA A 39 16.20 -29.49 6.33
CA ALA A 39 15.91 -28.13 6.81
C ALA A 39 14.52 -28.00 7.44
N ARG A 40 13.59 -28.89 7.08
CA ARG A 40 12.21 -28.90 7.55
C ARG A 40 11.87 -30.24 8.19
N PRO A 41 11.95 -30.32 9.52
CA PRO A 41 11.48 -31.49 10.25
C PRO A 41 10.00 -31.77 9.93
N SER A 42 9.64 -33.04 9.74
CA SER A 42 8.27 -33.44 9.47
C SER A 42 7.33 -33.05 10.60
N TYR A 43 6.28 -32.32 10.28
CA TYR A 43 5.22 -31.99 11.23
C TYR A 43 4.22 -33.16 11.27
N GLY A 44 4.13 -33.85 12.41
CA GLY A 44 3.03 -34.81 12.62
C GLY A 44 1.65 -34.11 12.63
N GLU A 45 0.57 -34.86 12.42
CA GLU A 45 -0.84 -34.39 12.31
C GLU A 45 -1.46 -33.83 13.61
N GLY A 46 -0.66 -33.21 14.49
CA GLY A 46 -1.12 -32.66 15.76
C GLY A 46 -1.81 -31.29 15.65
N ALA A 47 -2.68 -30.99 16.63
CA ALA A 47 -3.32 -29.68 16.76
C ALA A 47 -2.28 -28.56 16.96
N ARG A 48 -2.46 -27.46 16.21
CA ARG A 48 -1.54 -26.32 16.19
C ARG A 48 -1.84 -25.36 17.34
N PRO A 49 -0.82 -24.78 18.00
CA PRO A 49 -1.06 -23.79 19.04
C PRO A 49 -1.69 -22.51 18.45
N PRO A 50 -2.68 -21.91 19.12
CA PRO A 50 -3.20 -20.58 18.75
C PRO A 50 -2.09 -19.52 18.75
N TYR A 51 -2.24 -18.48 17.92
CA TYR A 51 -1.23 -17.42 17.73
C TYR A 51 -0.65 -16.85 19.04
N LYS A 52 -1.51 -16.50 20.02
CA LYS A 52 -1.07 -15.95 21.32
C LYS A 52 -0.18 -16.94 22.09
N GLN A 53 -0.52 -18.22 22.06
CA GLN A 53 0.26 -19.27 22.73
C GLN A 53 1.58 -19.51 21.99
N ALA A 54 1.55 -19.59 20.66
CA ALA A 54 2.74 -19.73 19.84
C ALA A 54 3.75 -18.60 20.10
N ARG A 55 3.26 -17.35 20.15
CA ARG A 55 4.08 -16.18 20.47
C ARG A 55 4.71 -16.27 21.87
N ALA A 56 3.91 -16.58 22.89
CA ALA A 56 4.39 -16.72 24.26
C ALA A 56 5.48 -17.81 24.39
N LEU A 57 5.29 -18.95 23.72
CA LEU A 57 6.26 -20.05 23.70
C LEU A 57 7.59 -19.61 23.07
N VAL A 58 7.56 -19.02 21.88
CA VAL A 58 8.78 -18.58 21.19
C VAL A 58 9.49 -17.48 21.99
N THR A 59 8.75 -16.48 22.51
CA THR A 59 9.32 -15.42 23.34
C THR A 59 9.98 -15.97 24.61
N GLY A 60 9.32 -16.88 25.33
CA GLY A 60 9.87 -17.50 26.53
C GLY A 60 11.14 -18.32 26.24
N LEU A 61 11.15 -19.06 25.13
CA LEU A 61 12.33 -19.82 24.70
C LEU A 61 13.51 -18.91 24.37
N LEU A 62 13.30 -17.84 23.60
CA LEU A 62 14.37 -16.93 23.25
C LEU A 62 14.93 -16.24 24.50
N HIS A 63 14.09 -15.69 25.39
CA HIS A 63 14.55 -15.05 26.62
C HIS A 63 15.37 -15.99 27.52
N ALA A 64 14.94 -17.24 27.69
CA ALA A 64 15.68 -18.21 28.48
C ALA A 64 17.09 -18.47 27.93
N ARG A 65 17.26 -18.36 26.61
CA ARG A 65 18.52 -18.66 25.91
C ARG A 65 19.47 -17.48 25.83
N LEU A 66 18.97 -16.26 25.99
CA LEU A 66 19.79 -15.06 26.08
C LEU A 66 20.63 -14.99 27.36
N ALA A 67 20.24 -15.73 28.41
CA ALA A 67 20.98 -15.81 29.67
C ALA A 67 22.12 -16.84 29.66
N GLU A 68 22.26 -17.65 28.60
CA GLU A 68 23.28 -18.70 28.49
C GLU A 68 24.63 -18.09 28.04
N PRO A 69 25.72 -18.24 28.80
CA PRO A 69 27.03 -17.69 28.44
C PRO A 69 27.64 -18.31 27.18
N ASP A 70 27.39 -19.60 26.93
CA ASP A 70 27.86 -20.28 25.73
C ASP A 70 26.84 -20.09 24.59
N THR A 71 27.11 -19.10 23.73
CA THR A 71 26.25 -18.79 22.59
C THR A 71 26.11 -19.93 21.58
N ALA A 72 27.13 -20.79 21.43
CA ALA A 72 27.06 -21.91 20.49
C ALA A 72 26.10 -22.99 21.01
N ARG A 73 26.21 -23.32 22.30
CA ARG A 73 25.27 -24.20 22.98
C ARG A 73 23.86 -23.61 22.99
N ALA A 74 23.72 -22.32 23.29
CA ALA A 74 22.46 -21.61 23.29
C ALA A 74 21.75 -21.70 21.93
N ALA A 75 22.47 -21.50 20.83
CA ALA A 75 21.93 -21.60 19.48
C ALA A 75 21.43 -23.03 19.17
N ALA A 76 22.26 -24.05 19.43
CA ALA A 76 21.89 -25.45 19.19
C ALA A 76 20.70 -25.92 20.06
N GLU A 77 20.59 -25.44 21.30
CA GLU A 77 19.44 -25.72 22.17
C GLU A 77 18.19 -24.94 21.75
N THR A 78 18.34 -23.69 21.31
CA THR A 78 17.25 -22.87 20.77
C THR A 78 16.62 -23.52 19.55
N GLU A 79 17.45 -23.94 18.60
CA GLU A 79 16.98 -24.58 17.37
C GLU A 79 16.19 -25.86 17.67
N ARG A 80 16.75 -26.75 18.50
CA ARG A 80 16.07 -27.98 18.94
C ARG A 80 14.74 -27.68 19.64
N ALA A 81 14.72 -26.68 20.52
CA ALA A 81 13.52 -26.29 21.25
C ALA A 81 12.44 -25.71 20.32
N LEU A 82 12.81 -24.84 19.38
CA LEU A 82 11.87 -24.26 18.42
C LEU A 82 11.23 -25.33 17.55
N VAL A 83 12.01 -26.28 17.03
CA VAL A 83 11.48 -27.43 16.28
C VAL A 83 10.49 -28.25 17.13
N ALA A 84 10.81 -28.49 18.41
CA ALA A 84 9.96 -29.24 19.32
C ALA A 84 8.60 -28.55 19.61
N THR A 85 8.52 -27.22 19.52
CA THR A 85 7.28 -26.46 19.77
C THR A 85 6.20 -26.69 18.71
N ARG A 86 6.57 -27.16 17.52
CA ARG A 86 5.68 -27.27 16.33
C ARG A 86 5.06 -25.94 15.89
N VAL A 87 5.58 -24.80 16.35
CA VAL A 87 5.21 -23.47 15.85
C VAL A 87 5.77 -23.32 14.44
N ARG A 88 4.97 -22.81 13.49
CA ARG A 88 5.44 -22.57 12.13
C ARG A 88 6.49 -21.45 12.10
N GLU A 89 7.46 -21.58 11.23
CA GLU A 89 8.51 -20.58 10.98
C GLU A 89 7.94 -19.17 10.71
N GLN A 90 6.77 -19.09 10.06
CA GLN A 90 6.02 -17.86 9.79
C GLN A 90 5.58 -17.10 11.05
N LEU A 91 5.54 -17.78 12.21
CA LEU A 91 5.27 -17.18 13.51
C LEU A 91 6.53 -16.99 14.35
N VAL A 92 7.59 -17.78 14.09
CA VAL A 92 8.88 -17.67 14.79
C VAL A 92 9.55 -16.35 14.43
N PHE A 93 9.70 -16.06 13.14
CA PHE A 93 10.35 -14.82 12.66
C PHE A 93 9.72 -13.56 13.26
N PRO A 94 8.40 -13.27 13.09
CA PRO A 94 7.83 -12.02 13.59
C PRO A 94 7.82 -11.96 15.12
N THR A 95 7.83 -13.11 15.82
CA THR A 95 7.97 -13.13 17.28
C THR A 95 9.39 -12.75 17.72
N ALA A 96 10.41 -13.25 17.03
CA ALA A 96 11.80 -12.90 17.28
C ALA A 96 12.09 -11.43 16.93
N ALA A 97 11.57 -10.92 15.81
CA ALA A 97 11.74 -9.53 15.40
C ALA A 97 11.06 -8.52 16.35
N ALA A 98 9.99 -8.94 17.03
CA ALA A 98 9.30 -8.13 18.03
C ALA A 98 9.91 -8.23 19.43
N LEU A 99 10.97 -9.02 19.63
CA LEU A 99 11.62 -9.20 20.92
C LEU A 99 12.40 -7.94 21.31
N ASP A 100 12.30 -7.54 22.57
CA ASP A 100 13.09 -6.44 23.15
C ASP A 100 14.04 -7.03 24.21
N PRO A 101 15.26 -7.45 23.82
CA PRO A 101 16.18 -8.12 24.72
C PRO A 101 16.81 -7.13 25.70
N ALA A 102 16.91 -7.53 26.97
CA ALA A 102 17.59 -6.74 28.00
C ALA A 102 19.10 -6.57 27.71
N ASP A 103 19.72 -7.54 27.03
CA ASP A 103 21.08 -7.48 26.51
C ASP A 103 21.07 -7.61 24.97
N PRO A 104 21.09 -6.49 24.24
CA PRO A 104 21.15 -6.49 22.78
C PRO A 104 22.39 -7.17 22.21
N ALA A 105 23.52 -7.17 22.92
CA ALA A 105 24.77 -7.75 22.43
C ALA A 105 24.72 -9.29 22.49
N ALA A 106 24.22 -9.85 23.61
CA ALA A 106 23.98 -11.29 23.73
C ALA A 106 22.96 -11.78 22.69
N ALA A 107 21.88 -11.02 22.47
CA ALA A 107 20.87 -11.35 21.47
C ALA A 107 21.43 -11.33 20.04
N ARG A 108 22.28 -10.35 19.71
CA ARG A 108 22.98 -10.29 18.42
C ARG A 108 23.93 -11.48 18.25
N ALA A 109 24.68 -11.85 19.27
CA ALA A 109 25.58 -12.99 19.23
C ALA A 109 24.81 -14.31 18.97
N LEU A 110 23.70 -14.53 19.68
CA LEU A 110 22.80 -15.66 19.46
C LEU A 110 22.24 -15.67 18.04
N ALA A 111 21.76 -14.52 17.57
CA ALA A 111 21.20 -14.37 16.23
C ALA A 111 22.21 -14.73 15.14
N ARG A 112 23.46 -14.24 15.25
CA ARG A 112 24.57 -14.56 14.34
C ARG A 112 24.87 -16.05 14.32
N ARG A 113 24.86 -16.72 15.48
CA ARG A 113 25.06 -18.18 15.56
C ARG A 113 23.94 -18.93 14.86
N LEU A 114 22.68 -18.58 15.12
CA LEU A 114 21.54 -19.19 14.46
C LEU A 114 21.55 -19.02 12.93
N VAL A 115 21.99 -17.85 12.45
CA VAL A 115 22.10 -17.54 11.02
C VAL A 115 23.25 -18.29 10.34
N ARG A 116 24.41 -18.42 11.01
CA ARG A 116 25.62 -19.03 10.42
C ARG A 116 25.62 -20.56 10.52
N ASP A 117 25.20 -21.06 11.68
CA ASP A 117 25.37 -22.46 12.07
C ASP A 117 24.03 -23.22 12.05
N GLY A 118 22.89 -22.52 11.90
CA GLY A 118 21.56 -23.12 11.92
C GLY A 118 21.32 -24.11 10.78
N THR A 119 20.71 -25.24 11.12
CA THR A 119 20.43 -26.35 10.18
C THR A 119 18.97 -26.45 9.75
N THR A 120 18.08 -25.76 10.46
CA THR A 120 16.63 -25.75 10.22
C THR A 120 16.11 -24.34 9.93
N VAL A 121 14.97 -24.28 9.24
CA VAL A 121 14.31 -23.00 8.92
C VAL A 121 13.88 -22.28 10.21
N HIS A 122 13.50 -22.96 11.28
CA HIS A 122 13.11 -22.33 12.54
C HIS A 122 14.26 -21.59 13.21
N GLY A 123 15.43 -22.24 13.32
CA GLY A 123 16.62 -21.63 13.90
C GLY A 123 17.03 -20.39 13.11
N VAL A 124 17.15 -20.54 11.79
CA VAL A 124 17.50 -19.43 10.90
C VAL A 124 16.44 -18.32 10.92
N ALA A 125 15.15 -18.63 10.89
CA ALA A 125 14.07 -17.63 10.97
C ALA A 125 14.10 -16.85 12.28
N ALA A 126 14.42 -17.49 13.41
CA ALA A 126 14.57 -16.79 14.69
C ALA A 126 15.80 -15.87 14.68
N GLY A 127 16.93 -16.35 14.14
CA GLY A 127 18.14 -15.53 13.99
C GLY A 127 17.93 -14.32 13.07
N LEU A 128 17.30 -14.52 11.91
CA LEU A 128 16.94 -13.45 10.98
C LEU A 128 16.00 -12.43 11.65
N GLY A 129 14.99 -12.89 12.40
CA GLY A 129 14.07 -12.01 13.11
C GLY A 129 14.79 -11.13 14.14
N LEU A 130 15.69 -11.70 14.95
CA LEU A 130 16.50 -10.91 15.88
C LEU A 130 17.38 -9.87 15.16
N LEU A 131 17.97 -10.23 14.01
CA LEU A 131 18.80 -9.32 13.22
C LEU A 131 18.01 -8.19 12.55
N THR A 132 16.68 -8.27 12.41
CA THR A 132 15.87 -7.17 11.88
C THR A 132 16.07 -5.87 12.66
N ARG A 133 16.33 -5.92 13.97
CA ARG A 133 16.61 -4.73 14.79
C ARG A 133 18.06 -4.64 15.27
N LEU A 134 18.72 -5.79 15.40
CA LEU A 134 20.05 -5.87 16.02
C LEU A 134 21.18 -6.01 15.01
N GLY A 135 20.87 -6.24 13.73
CA GLY A 135 21.87 -6.47 12.70
C GLY A 135 22.79 -5.27 12.49
N GLU A 136 23.98 -5.57 11.97
CA GLU A 136 25.00 -4.61 11.61
C GLU A 136 25.47 -4.86 10.16
N PRO A 137 26.23 -3.93 9.54
CA PRO A 137 26.69 -4.12 8.16
C PRO A 137 27.45 -5.44 7.91
N GLU A 138 28.12 -5.99 8.92
CA GLU A 138 28.80 -7.29 8.83
C GLU A 138 27.87 -8.49 8.65
N ASP A 139 26.57 -8.32 8.94
CA ASP A 139 25.57 -9.38 8.81
C ASP A 139 25.04 -9.51 7.36
N VAL A 140 25.17 -8.44 6.55
CA VAL A 140 24.64 -8.35 5.18
C VAL A 140 25.04 -9.55 4.28
N PRO A 141 26.31 -10.02 4.25
CA PRO A 141 26.68 -11.16 3.41
C PRO A 141 25.92 -12.45 3.78
N TYR A 142 25.62 -12.66 5.06
CA TYR A 142 24.88 -13.84 5.53
C TYR A 142 23.41 -13.77 5.12
N LEU A 143 22.79 -12.60 5.29
CA LEU A 143 21.41 -12.35 4.88
C LEU A 143 21.22 -12.53 3.37
N ARG A 144 22.14 -11.97 2.56
CA ARG A 144 22.13 -12.15 1.10
C ARG A 144 22.25 -13.60 0.67
N ALA A 145 23.13 -14.37 1.34
CA ALA A 145 23.32 -15.78 1.01
C ALA A 145 22.07 -16.61 1.35
N LEU A 146 21.60 -16.52 2.60
CA LEU A 146 20.40 -17.23 3.05
C LEU A 146 19.15 -16.83 2.28
N GLY A 147 19.08 -15.56 1.88
CA GLY A 147 18.00 -15.03 1.09
C GLY A 147 17.79 -15.76 -0.24
N ARG A 148 18.82 -16.38 -0.80
CA ARG A 148 18.72 -17.15 -2.04
C ARG A 148 17.94 -18.45 -1.88
N LEU A 149 17.70 -18.90 -0.65
CA LEU A 149 16.96 -20.14 -0.39
C LEU A 149 15.46 -19.90 -0.46
N GLU A 150 14.76 -20.84 -1.08
CA GLU A 150 13.30 -20.88 -1.09
C GLU A 150 12.76 -20.82 0.34
N ASP A 151 11.65 -20.10 0.52
CA ASP A 151 10.95 -19.87 1.79
C ASP A 151 11.71 -19.12 2.91
N VAL A 152 13.04 -19.01 2.84
CA VAL A 152 13.85 -18.18 3.75
C VAL A 152 13.95 -16.74 3.24
N PHE A 153 13.84 -16.54 1.92
CA PHE A 153 14.03 -15.24 1.28
C PHE A 153 13.20 -14.11 1.90
N ARG A 154 11.94 -14.36 2.29
CA ARG A 154 11.06 -13.32 2.88
C ARG A 154 11.64 -12.79 4.18
N TYR A 155 12.09 -13.69 5.06
CA TYR A 155 12.73 -13.33 6.33
C TYR A 155 14.06 -12.61 6.11
N ALA A 156 14.83 -13.05 5.11
CA ALA A 156 16.09 -12.41 4.78
C ALA A 156 15.89 -10.99 4.21
N VAL A 157 14.91 -10.78 3.34
CA VAL A 157 14.54 -9.45 2.84
C VAL A 157 14.12 -8.54 3.99
N GLU A 158 13.22 -9.00 4.87
CA GLU A 158 12.76 -8.21 6.02
C GLU A 158 13.90 -7.86 7.01
N ALA A 159 14.84 -8.78 7.22
CA ALA A 159 16.03 -8.51 8.04
C ALA A 159 17.05 -7.59 7.36
N LEU A 160 17.12 -7.62 6.02
CA LEU A 160 18.07 -6.85 5.23
C LEU A 160 17.58 -5.41 4.96
N ASP A 161 16.27 -5.18 4.88
CA ASP A 161 15.66 -3.86 4.67
C ASP A 161 16.24 -2.74 5.57
N PRO A 162 16.38 -2.91 6.89
CA PRO A 162 16.96 -1.87 7.74
C PRO A 162 18.47 -1.69 7.57
N LEU A 163 19.19 -2.66 7.00
CA LEU A 163 20.66 -2.67 6.90
C LEU A 163 21.18 -2.24 5.53
N ASP A 164 20.56 -2.72 4.45
CA ASP A 164 20.96 -2.50 3.06
C ASP A 164 19.73 -2.67 2.15
N ARG A 165 18.88 -1.63 2.10
CA ARG A 165 17.67 -1.60 1.26
C ARG A 165 17.92 -1.97 -0.20
N PRO A 166 18.96 -1.45 -0.89
CA PRO A 166 19.25 -1.85 -2.26
C PRO A 166 19.45 -3.36 -2.41
N ALA A 167 20.17 -3.99 -1.48
CA ALA A 167 20.38 -5.44 -1.50
C ALA A 167 19.11 -6.22 -1.17
N ALA A 168 18.31 -5.76 -0.22
CA ALA A 168 17.01 -6.34 0.09
C ALA A 168 16.08 -6.30 -1.11
N ALA A 169 16.06 -5.18 -1.84
CA ALA A 169 15.24 -5.01 -3.02
C ALA A 169 15.71 -5.89 -4.20
N LEU A 170 17.03 -5.99 -4.42
CA LEU A 170 17.58 -6.90 -5.42
C LEU A 170 17.21 -8.35 -5.13
N LEU A 171 17.29 -8.76 -3.85
CA LEU A 171 16.89 -10.09 -3.42
C LEU A 171 15.40 -10.31 -3.62
N TRP A 172 14.55 -9.36 -3.22
CA TRP A 172 13.11 -9.43 -3.42
C TRP A 172 12.74 -9.61 -4.90
N LEU A 173 13.34 -8.81 -5.78
CA LEU A 173 13.12 -8.88 -7.23
C LEU A 173 13.54 -10.23 -7.81
N THR A 174 14.59 -10.85 -7.27
CA THR A 174 15.04 -12.18 -7.71
C THR A 174 13.96 -13.25 -7.49
N HIS A 175 13.14 -13.14 -6.43
CA HIS A 175 12.18 -14.18 -6.04
C HIS A 175 10.75 -13.93 -6.54
N LEU A 176 10.30 -12.67 -6.60
CA LEU A 176 8.87 -12.35 -6.74
C LEU A 176 8.44 -11.81 -8.11
N THR A 177 9.37 -11.50 -9.01
CA THR A 177 8.98 -10.97 -10.32
C THR A 177 8.48 -12.11 -11.23
N ALA A 178 7.20 -12.04 -11.61
CA ALA A 178 6.57 -13.05 -12.44
C ALA A 178 6.91 -12.95 -13.94
N THR A 179 7.67 -11.92 -14.33
CA THR A 179 8.01 -11.57 -15.72
C THR A 179 9.52 -11.70 -15.95
N ASP A 180 9.94 -11.90 -17.20
CA ASP A 180 11.36 -12.05 -17.56
C ASP A 180 12.14 -10.72 -17.52
N ALA A 181 11.43 -9.57 -17.60
CA ALA A 181 12.06 -8.24 -17.71
C ALA A 181 12.84 -7.79 -16.45
N PRO A 182 12.38 -8.04 -15.21
CA PRO A 182 13.15 -7.70 -14.01
C PRO A 182 14.40 -8.56 -13.81
N ARG A 183 14.48 -9.76 -14.40
CA ARG A 183 15.66 -10.64 -14.26
C ARG A 183 16.91 -10.02 -14.89
N GLY A 184 16.79 -9.49 -16.11
CA GLY A 184 17.90 -8.79 -16.77
C GLY A 184 18.33 -7.52 -16.03
N LEU A 185 17.41 -6.87 -15.31
CA LEU A 185 17.72 -5.74 -14.45
C LEU A 185 18.50 -6.19 -13.20
N VAL A 186 18.06 -7.26 -12.55
CA VAL A 186 18.75 -7.86 -11.39
C VAL A 186 20.19 -8.23 -11.75
N GLU A 187 20.41 -8.87 -12.90
CA GLU A 187 21.73 -9.25 -13.39
C GLU A 187 22.61 -8.02 -13.67
N ALA A 188 22.06 -6.98 -14.30
CA ALA A 188 22.78 -5.73 -14.57
C ALA A 188 23.19 -5.00 -13.28
N VAL A 189 22.29 -4.93 -12.29
CA VAL A 189 22.57 -4.34 -10.98
C VAL A 189 23.65 -5.15 -10.25
N ALA A 190 23.55 -6.49 -10.27
CA ALA A 190 24.53 -7.36 -9.63
C ALA A 190 25.93 -7.26 -10.28
N ALA A 191 25.99 -7.02 -11.60
CA ALA A 191 27.23 -6.80 -12.33
C ALA A 191 27.83 -5.40 -12.13
N GLY A 192 27.07 -4.44 -11.56
CA GLY A 192 27.49 -3.05 -11.45
C GLY A 192 27.54 -2.30 -12.79
N ASP A 193 26.89 -2.81 -13.82
CA ASP A 193 26.87 -2.20 -15.15
C ASP A 193 25.79 -1.13 -15.23
N HIS A 194 26.17 0.13 -14.96
CA HIS A 194 25.24 1.25 -14.98
C HIS A 194 24.59 1.52 -16.35
N ALA A 195 25.30 1.23 -17.45
CA ALA A 195 24.76 1.42 -18.79
C ALA A 195 23.68 0.39 -19.09
N LEU A 196 23.92 -0.87 -18.73
CA LEU A 196 22.94 -1.94 -18.86
C LEU A 196 21.76 -1.74 -17.90
N VAL A 197 21.99 -1.31 -16.65
CA VAL A 197 20.91 -0.95 -15.71
C VAL A 197 20.00 0.11 -16.30
N ARG A 198 20.58 1.17 -16.88
CA ARG A 198 19.83 2.21 -17.57
C ARG A 198 19.02 1.64 -18.73
N GLU A 199 19.63 0.86 -19.62
CA GLU A 199 18.93 0.23 -20.75
C GLU A 199 17.75 -0.61 -20.28
N ARG A 200 17.95 -1.46 -19.26
CA ARG A 200 16.91 -2.33 -18.70
C ARG A 200 15.79 -1.53 -18.05
N LEU A 201 16.11 -0.47 -17.31
CA LEU A 201 15.12 0.43 -16.72
C LEU A 201 14.24 1.10 -17.78
N LEU A 202 14.82 1.57 -18.88
CA LEU A 202 14.07 2.16 -19.99
C LEU A 202 13.23 1.13 -20.75
N GLY A 203 13.68 -0.13 -20.78
CA GLY A 203 12.96 -1.26 -21.36
C GLY A 203 11.77 -1.75 -20.53
N LEU A 204 11.62 -1.34 -19.26
CA LEU A 204 10.44 -1.68 -18.46
C LEU A 204 9.22 -1.00 -19.08
N ALA A 205 8.30 -1.77 -19.67
CA ALA A 205 7.21 -1.25 -20.48
C ALA A 205 6.41 -0.12 -19.79
N PRO A 206 6.19 1.03 -20.45
CA PRO A 206 5.48 2.19 -19.89
C PRO A 206 4.05 1.93 -19.42
N ASN A 207 3.41 0.89 -19.98
CA ASN A 207 2.01 0.54 -19.78
C ASN A 207 1.81 -0.77 -19.03
N ASP A 208 2.86 -1.32 -18.40
CA ASP A 208 2.70 -2.55 -17.63
C ASP A 208 1.92 -2.28 -16.34
N ARG A 209 0.59 -2.40 -16.42
CA ARG A 209 -0.34 -2.33 -15.28
C ARG A 209 -0.07 -3.43 -14.25
N ARG A 210 0.79 -4.41 -14.56
CA ARG A 210 1.17 -5.48 -13.62
C ARG A 210 2.18 -5.03 -12.58
N MET A 211 2.95 -3.97 -12.83
CA MET A 211 3.91 -3.48 -11.84
C MET A 211 3.16 -2.87 -10.67
N GLY A 212 3.24 -3.50 -9.50
CA GLY A 212 2.67 -2.99 -8.25
C GLY A 212 3.43 -1.78 -7.70
N PRO A 213 2.84 -1.03 -6.74
CA PRO A 213 3.56 0.01 -6.00
C PRO A 213 4.82 -0.51 -5.29
N ASP A 214 4.76 -1.73 -4.75
CA ASP A 214 5.84 -2.42 -4.05
C ASP A 214 6.97 -2.76 -5.02
N GLU A 215 6.64 -3.37 -6.16
CA GLU A 215 7.62 -3.67 -7.22
C GLU A 215 8.29 -2.38 -7.73
N ALA A 216 7.53 -1.29 -7.90
CA ALA A 216 8.09 -0.01 -8.32
C ALA A 216 9.10 0.56 -7.31
N ARG A 217 8.79 0.47 -6.00
CA ARG A 217 9.73 0.83 -4.94
C ARG A 217 10.98 -0.05 -5.01
N ARG A 218 10.81 -1.37 -5.08
CA ARG A 218 11.92 -2.33 -5.11
C ARG A 218 12.83 -2.11 -6.32
N VAL A 219 12.28 -1.80 -7.49
CA VAL A 219 13.07 -1.42 -8.67
C VAL A 219 13.88 -0.14 -8.41
N ALA A 220 13.25 0.89 -7.81
CA ALA A 220 13.94 2.15 -7.52
C ALA A 220 15.07 1.97 -6.49
N GLU A 221 14.85 1.20 -5.42
CA GLU A 221 15.82 0.87 -4.38
C GLU A 221 16.99 0.05 -4.95
N ALA A 222 16.70 -1.03 -5.67
CA ALA A 222 17.73 -1.92 -6.22
C ALA A 222 18.67 -1.18 -7.20
N THR A 223 18.12 -0.26 -7.98
CA THR A 223 18.88 0.51 -8.98
C THR A 223 19.54 1.77 -8.41
N ARG A 224 19.29 2.10 -7.13
CA ARG A 224 19.69 3.37 -6.50
C ARG A 224 19.34 4.55 -7.40
N LEU A 225 18.06 4.62 -7.76
CA LEU A 225 17.57 5.47 -8.85
C LEU A 225 17.95 6.95 -8.69
N ALA A 226 17.97 7.47 -7.46
CA ALA A 226 18.42 8.83 -7.17
C ALA A 226 19.89 9.06 -7.55
N ASP A 227 20.79 8.14 -7.19
CA ASP A 227 22.21 8.19 -7.57
C ASP A 227 22.39 8.10 -9.09
N LEU A 228 21.63 7.20 -9.74
CA LEU A 228 21.70 7.00 -11.18
C LEU A 228 21.30 8.27 -11.94
N LEU A 229 20.26 8.97 -11.48
CA LEU A 229 19.87 10.28 -12.01
C LEU A 229 20.92 11.35 -11.78
N GLY A 230 21.60 11.33 -10.63
CA GLY A 230 22.69 12.26 -10.31
C GLY A 230 23.90 12.11 -11.25
N ARG A 231 24.17 10.88 -11.71
CA ARG A 231 25.25 10.59 -12.68
C ARG A 231 24.87 10.94 -14.12
N ALA A 232 23.59 11.10 -14.42
CA ALA A 232 23.06 11.35 -15.77
C ALA A 232 22.10 12.57 -15.80
N PRO A 233 22.61 13.80 -15.61
CA PRO A 233 21.78 15.01 -15.49
C PRO A 233 21.01 15.38 -16.77
N GLU A 234 21.52 15.00 -17.94
CA GLU A 234 20.88 15.31 -19.23
C GLU A 234 19.94 14.19 -19.73
N ASP A 235 19.83 13.08 -19.00
CA ASP A 235 19.07 11.92 -19.44
C ASP A 235 17.57 12.06 -19.14
N THR A 236 16.86 12.68 -20.08
CA THR A 236 15.41 12.89 -20.00
C THR A 236 14.60 11.59 -20.02
N GLY A 237 15.12 10.53 -20.67
CA GLY A 237 14.49 9.21 -20.68
C GLY A 237 14.49 8.59 -19.29
N LEU A 238 15.64 8.61 -18.60
CA LEU A 238 15.74 8.13 -17.23
C LEU A 238 14.93 9.00 -16.26
N LEU A 239 14.89 10.31 -16.47
CA LEU A 239 14.05 11.22 -15.69
C LEU A 239 12.56 10.87 -15.80
N GLY A 240 12.05 10.65 -17.02
CA GLY A 240 10.67 10.22 -17.24
C GLY A 240 10.37 8.85 -16.63
N GLN A 241 11.34 7.94 -16.67
CA GLN A 241 11.24 6.63 -16.01
C GLN A 241 11.19 6.75 -14.49
N ALA A 242 11.99 7.63 -13.92
CA ALA A 242 12.00 7.87 -12.49
C ALA A 242 10.71 8.53 -11.99
N LEU A 243 10.17 9.49 -12.75
CA LEU A 243 8.85 10.06 -12.52
C LEU A 243 7.78 8.96 -12.49
N ARG A 244 7.84 8.01 -13.42
CA ARG A 244 6.90 6.88 -13.49
C ARG A 244 6.99 5.98 -12.26
N LEU A 245 8.19 5.55 -11.88
CA LEU A 245 8.38 4.67 -10.73
C LEU A 245 7.93 5.35 -9.44
N LEU A 246 8.34 6.60 -9.20
CA LEU A 246 7.92 7.35 -8.01
C LEU A 246 6.41 7.56 -7.98
N ALA A 247 5.79 7.95 -9.10
CA ALA A 247 4.34 8.11 -9.18
C ALA A 247 3.60 6.79 -8.90
N ARG A 248 4.22 5.63 -9.21
CA ARG A 248 3.63 4.33 -8.90
C ARG A 248 3.68 4.01 -7.39
N THR A 249 4.72 4.41 -6.67
CA THR A 249 4.85 4.18 -5.22
C THR A 249 3.82 4.94 -4.37
N VAL A 250 3.26 6.03 -4.90
CA VAL A 250 2.18 6.80 -4.25
C VAL A 250 0.79 6.33 -4.66
N THR A 251 0.68 5.47 -5.69
CA THR A 251 -0.61 4.82 -5.99
C THR A 251 -0.90 3.74 -4.97
N GLN A 252 -2.17 3.59 -4.62
CA GLN A 252 -2.56 2.57 -3.66
C GLN A 252 -2.33 1.15 -4.18
N GLY A 253 -1.77 0.31 -3.31
CA GLY A 253 -1.64 -1.13 -3.49
C GLY A 253 -2.27 -1.90 -2.33
N ASP A 254 -2.30 -3.22 -2.43
CA ASP A 254 -2.93 -4.10 -1.44
C ASP A 254 -2.13 -4.24 -0.13
N HIS A 255 -0.86 -3.83 -0.12
CA HIS A 255 0.10 -4.14 0.94
C HIS A 255 0.58 -2.93 1.75
N GLY A 256 0.04 -1.74 1.47
CA GLY A 256 0.35 -0.51 2.22
C GLY A 256 0.78 0.66 1.35
N ILE A 257 1.33 1.67 2.02
CA ILE A 257 1.84 2.90 1.41
C ILE A 257 3.34 2.77 1.20
N GLU A 258 3.72 2.43 -0.02
CA GLU A 258 5.11 2.12 -0.38
C GLU A 258 6.03 3.33 -0.32
N ILE A 259 5.51 4.52 -0.62
CA ILE A 259 6.29 5.77 -0.59
C ILE A 259 6.91 6.04 0.79
N LEU A 260 6.22 5.71 1.89
CA LEU A 260 6.72 5.95 3.25
C LEU A 260 7.88 5.03 3.64
N ALA A 261 7.98 3.88 2.98
CA ALA A 261 9.07 2.94 3.18
C ALA A 261 10.26 3.20 2.23
N TYR A 262 10.10 4.09 1.24
CA TYR A 262 11.16 4.44 0.32
C TYR A 262 12.03 5.58 0.87
N ALA A 263 13.14 5.23 1.52
CA ALA A 263 14.00 6.18 2.21
C ALA A 263 14.54 7.31 1.31
N ASP A 264 14.85 7.01 0.05
CA ASP A 264 15.41 7.99 -0.90
C ASP A 264 14.32 8.87 -1.56
N ALA A 265 13.04 8.69 -1.20
CA ALA A 265 11.93 9.43 -1.78
C ALA A 265 12.11 10.96 -1.75
N PRO A 266 12.47 11.62 -0.62
CA PRO A 266 12.65 13.07 -0.60
C PRO A 266 13.73 13.56 -1.57
N ALA A 267 14.85 12.83 -1.68
CA ALA A 267 15.93 13.15 -2.60
C ALA A 267 15.49 12.99 -4.06
N LEU A 268 14.75 11.91 -4.36
CA LEU A 268 14.22 11.64 -5.69
C LEU A 268 13.18 12.70 -6.11
N TYR A 269 12.26 13.05 -5.22
CA TYR A 269 11.31 14.15 -5.41
C TYR A 269 12.03 15.46 -5.71
N GLY A 270 13.06 15.81 -4.91
CA GLY A 270 13.83 17.03 -5.12
C GLY A 270 14.53 17.08 -6.48
N THR A 271 15.09 15.95 -6.93
CA THR A 271 15.74 15.82 -8.23
C THR A 271 14.73 15.94 -9.37
N LEU A 272 13.59 15.26 -9.25
CA LEU A 272 12.50 15.32 -10.24
C LEU A 272 11.93 16.72 -10.36
N ALA A 273 11.64 17.38 -9.24
CA ALA A 273 11.08 18.73 -9.22
C ALA A 273 12.04 19.75 -9.86
N ALA A 274 13.33 19.71 -9.52
CA ALA A 274 14.33 20.60 -10.11
C ALA A 274 14.48 20.43 -11.63
N ARG A 275 14.27 19.20 -12.14
CA ARG A 275 14.49 18.84 -13.55
C ARG A 275 13.20 18.66 -14.34
N ALA A 276 12.02 18.86 -13.73
CA ALA A 276 10.72 18.55 -14.36
C ALA A 276 10.49 19.34 -15.66
N HIS A 277 11.07 20.53 -15.78
CA HIS A 277 11.00 21.37 -16.99
C HIS A 277 11.69 20.74 -18.22
N LEU A 278 12.58 19.76 -18.03
CA LEU A 278 13.27 19.01 -19.09
C LEU A 278 12.42 17.87 -19.66
N LEU A 279 11.33 17.49 -18.97
CA LEU A 279 10.46 16.42 -19.44
C LEU A 279 9.71 16.86 -20.71
N PRO A 280 9.56 15.96 -21.69
CA PRO A 280 8.69 16.21 -22.83
C PRO A 280 7.27 16.58 -22.37
N PRO A 281 6.58 17.49 -23.08
CA PRO A 281 5.24 17.94 -22.73
C PRO A 281 4.16 16.91 -23.12
N ASP A 282 4.36 15.63 -22.82
CA ASP A 282 3.36 14.61 -23.04
C ASP A 282 2.35 14.53 -21.88
N PRO A 283 1.07 14.22 -22.15
CA PRO A 283 0.05 14.08 -21.12
C PRO A 283 0.39 13.05 -20.03
N GLY A 284 1.26 12.08 -20.32
CA GLY A 284 1.72 11.07 -19.38
C GLY A 284 2.58 11.67 -18.27
N HIS A 285 3.58 12.47 -18.62
CA HIS A 285 4.40 13.20 -17.65
C HIS A 285 3.58 14.22 -16.88
N GLN A 286 2.73 15.01 -17.55
CA GLN A 286 1.88 16.00 -16.87
C GLN A 286 1.01 15.34 -15.78
N ALA A 287 0.43 14.18 -16.09
CA ALA A 287 -0.42 13.50 -15.14
C ALA A 287 0.34 12.87 -13.96
N ARG A 288 1.56 12.38 -14.18
CA ARG A 288 2.42 11.85 -13.11
C ARG A 288 2.94 12.96 -12.21
N LEU A 289 3.32 14.12 -12.76
CA LEU A 289 3.68 15.30 -11.97
C LEU A 289 2.53 15.72 -11.05
N LEU A 290 1.30 15.76 -11.57
CA LEU A 290 0.12 16.05 -10.76
C LEU A 290 -0.22 14.96 -9.74
N THR A 291 0.01 13.70 -10.07
CA THR A 291 -0.14 12.59 -9.11
C THR A 291 0.79 12.78 -7.91
N LEU A 292 2.06 13.11 -8.18
CA LEU A 292 3.06 13.41 -7.15
C LEU A 292 2.71 14.67 -6.34
N ALA A 293 2.28 15.73 -7.01
CA ALA A 293 1.87 16.98 -6.36
C ALA A 293 0.65 16.78 -5.45
N GLN A 294 -0.35 16.02 -5.91
CA GLN A 294 -1.52 15.68 -5.11
C GLN A 294 -1.14 14.88 -3.86
N ASP A 295 -0.19 13.95 -3.95
CA ASP A 295 0.28 13.17 -2.80
C ASP A 295 1.11 13.99 -1.80
N LEU A 296 1.93 14.94 -2.27
CA LEU A 296 2.64 15.89 -1.40
C LEU A 296 1.69 16.83 -0.65
N HIS A 297 0.58 17.20 -1.30
CA HIS A 297 -0.41 18.10 -0.73
C HIS A 297 -1.19 17.43 0.41
N SER A 298 -1.86 16.31 0.11
CA SER A 298 -2.83 15.68 1.02
C SER A 298 -2.64 14.19 1.25
N GLY A 299 -1.66 13.56 0.59
CA GLY A 299 -1.44 12.12 0.61
C GLY A 299 -0.28 11.71 1.48
N ALA A 300 0.28 10.53 1.24
CA ALA A 300 1.27 9.97 2.16
C ALA A 300 2.64 10.64 2.05
N ALA A 301 3.04 11.08 0.85
CA ALA A 301 4.31 11.79 0.65
C ALA A 301 4.41 13.08 1.49
N HIS A 302 3.28 13.62 1.96
CA HIS A 302 3.24 14.68 2.96
C HIS A 302 4.03 14.32 4.23
N LEU A 303 3.98 13.05 4.66
CA LEU A 303 4.55 12.57 5.92
C LEU A 303 6.01 12.11 5.82
N LEU A 304 6.65 12.25 4.65
CA LEU A 304 8.08 11.98 4.53
C LEU A 304 8.86 12.98 5.40
N ASP A 305 10.09 12.63 5.75
CA ASP A 305 10.96 13.46 6.58
C ASP A 305 11.52 14.63 5.77
N TRP A 306 10.68 15.66 5.60
CA TRP A 306 11.01 16.87 4.86
C TRP A 306 11.71 17.89 5.76
N PRO A 307 12.83 18.49 5.30
CA PRO A 307 13.32 19.73 5.89
C PRO A 307 12.24 20.82 5.82
N ALA A 308 12.24 21.75 6.78
CA ALA A 308 11.26 22.84 6.85
C ALA A 308 11.17 23.60 5.51
N GLY A 309 9.95 23.78 4.99
CA GLY A 309 9.67 24.46 3.72
C GLY A 309 10.05 23.69 2.45
N ARG A 310 10.76 22.56 2.56
CA ARG A 310 11.24 21.81 1.38
C ARG A 310 10.10 21.15 0.62
N ARG A 311 9.10 20.62 1.33
CA ARG A 311 7.93 19.98 0.75
C ARG A 311 7.14 20.95 -0.12
N GLU A 312 6.89 22.14 0.39
CA GLU A 312 6.15 23.22 -0.27
C GLU A 312 6.91 23.70 -1.51
N ALA A 313 8.24 23.86 -1.41
CA ALA A 313 9.09 24.21 -2.55
C ALA A 313 9.04 23.14 -3.67
N VAL A 314 9.13 21.86 -3.31
CA VAL A 314 9.02 20.74 -4.26
C VAL A 314 7.62 20.71 -4.90
N LEU A 315 6.55 20.89 -4.11
CA LEU A 315 5.19 20.96 -4.62
C LEU A 315 5.03 22.09 -5.64
N GLY A 316 5.51 23.30 -5.32
CA GLY A 316 5.48 24.46 -6.23
C GLY A 316 6.21 24.16 -7.54
N GLN A 317 7.44 23.65 -7.47
CA GLN A 317 8.24 23.30 -8.65
C GLN A 317 7.56 22.25 -9.54
N LEU A 318 6.92 21.23 -8.96
CA LEU A 318 6.15 20.25 -9.73
C LEU A 318 4.96 20.90 -10.44
N LEU A 319 4.23 21.79 -9.75
CA LEU A 319 3.07 22.49 -10.31
C LEU A 319 3.46 23.50 -11.41
N ASP A 320 4.62 24.14 -11.29
CA ASP A 320 5.16 25.07 -12.29
C ASP A 320 5.58 24.35 -13.58
N ALA A 321 6.05 23.11 -13.46
CA ALA A 321 6.40 22.28 -14.61
C ALA A 321 5.17 21.73 -15.36
N VAL A 322 3.97 21.75 -14.73
CA VAL A 322 2.74 21.25 -15.35
C VAL A 322 2.23 22.21 -16.42
N ARG A 323 2.22 21.73 -17.67
CA ARG A 323 1.72 22.44 -18.85
C ARG A 323 0.27 22.06 -19.16
N GLU A 324 -0.48 22.99 -19.73
CA GLU A 324 -1.84 22.70 -20.19
C GLU A 324 -1.81 21.70 -21.36
N PRO A 325 -2.68 20.67 -21.33
CA PRO A 325 -2.78 19.72 -22.42
C PRO A 325 -3.44 20.37 -23.63
N GLY A 326 -2.84 20.20 -24.82
CA GLY A 326 -3.40 20.68 -26.08
C GLY A 326 -4.53 19.81 -26.66
N SER A 327 -4.78 18.64 -26.08
CA SER A 327 -5.83 17.70 -26.50
C SER A 327 -7.06 17.76 -25.59
N GLU A 328 -8.21 17.38 -26.11
CA GLU A 328 -9.42 17.18 -25.31
C GLU A 328 -9.49 15.77 -24.71
N GLY A 329 -10.45 15.56 -23.80
CA GLY A 329 -10.75 14.26 -23.20
C GLY A 329 -10.50 14.19 -21.70
N ARG A 330 -11.00 13.10 -21.09
CA ARG A 330 -11.10 12.94 -19.63
C ARG A 330 -9.79 13.17 -18.87
N ARG A 331 -8.67 12.66 -19.40
CA ARG A 331 -7.35 12.86 -18.78
C ARG A 331 -6.88 14.31 -18.87
N ALA A 332 -7.11 14.98 -20.00
CA ALA A 332 -6.77 16.38 -20.18
C ALA A 332 -7.62 17.27 -19.26
N ASP A 333 -8.91 16.98 -19.12
CA ASP A 333 -9.79 17.71 -18.20
C ASP A 333 -9.39 17.48 -16.74
N TRP A 334 -8.99 16.25 -16.39
CA TRP A 334 -8.44 15.95 -15.07
C TRP A 334 -7.15 16.75 -14.81
N ILE A 335 -6.20 16.79 -15.77
CA ILE A 335 -4.97 17.60 -15.65
C ILE A 335 -5.32 19.07 -15.34
N ARG A 336 -6.22 19.67 -16.13
CA ARG A 336 -6.63 21.08 -15.96
C ARG A 336 -7.27 21.35 -14.60
N ARG A 337 -8.22 20.50 -14.18
CA ARG A 337 -8.92 20.66 -12.90
C ARG A 337 -7.99 20.46 -11.71
N THR A 338 -7.21 19.39 -11.71
CA THR A 338 -6.30 19.05 -10.60
C THR A 338 -5.19 20.10 -10.47
N ALA A 339 -4.60 20.57 -11.57
CA ALA A 339 -3.60 21.64 -11.52
C ALA A 339 -4.19 22.93 -10.93
N ARG A 340 -5.40 23.33 -11.36
CA ARG A 340 -6.07 24.53 -10.84
C ARG A 340 -6.37 24.40 -9.35
N HIS A 341 -6.88 23.25 -8.92
CA HIS A 341 -7.17 22.96 -7.52
C HIS A 341 -5.91 23.07 -6.65
N LEU A 342 -4.85 22.35 -7.02
CA LEU A 342 -3.60 22.33 -6.25
C LEU A 342 -2.92 23.69 -6.22
N ARG A 343 -2.94 24.46 -7.30
CA ARG A 343 -2.41 25.85 -7.32
C ARG A 343 -3.20 26.78 -6.42
N GLY A 344 -4.52 26.60 -6.31
CA GLY A 344 -5.36 27.37 -5.39
C GLY A 344 -5.19 26.94 -3.92
N ALA A 345 -4.86 25.67 -3.69
CA ALA A 345 -4.69 25.10 -2.35
C ALA A 345 -3.26 25.22 -1.80
N ALA A 346 -2.26 25.44 -2.66
CA ALA A 346 -0.86 25.66 -2.29
C ALA A 346 -0.66 27.08 -1.73
N GLY A 347 -1.19 27.33 -0.53
CA GLY A 347 -0.87 28.50 0.29
C GLY A 347 0.38 28.28 1.16
N PRO A 348 1.04 29.34 1.64
CA PRO A 348 2.27 29.25 2.43
C PRO A 348 2.06 28.66 3.84
N ASP A 349 0.84 28.78 4.39
CA ASP A 349 0.55 28.36 5.76
C ASP A 349 -0.43 27.17 5.80
N PRO A 350 -0.18 26.15 6.65
CA PRO A 350 -1.14 25.09 6.88
C PRO A 350 -2.42 25.69 7.44
N VAL A 351 -3.56 25.37 6.82
CA VAL A 351 -4.86 25.79 7.34
C VAL A 351 -5.07 25.08 8.67
N PRO A 352 -5.17 25.82 9.80
CA PRO A 352 -5.39 25.22 11.10
C PRO A 352 -6.77 24.54 11.15
N GLY A 353 -6.86 23.43 11.88
CA GLY A 353 -8.09 22.68 12.04
C GLY A 353 -8.34 21.60 10.97
N LEU A 354 -9.60 21.27 10.76
CA LEU A 354 -10.01 20.22 9.83
C LEU A 354 -9.98 20.70 8.39
N ARG A 355 -9.45 19.87 7.50
CA ARG A 355 -9.58 20.03 6.05
C ARG A 355 -9.90 18.70 5.36
N ILE A 356 -10.84 18.74 4.42
CA ILE A 356 -11.32 17.59 3.66
C ILE A 356 -10.97 17.79 2.18
N GLU A 357 -10.06 16.98 1.67
CA GLU A 357 -9.63 17.03 0.28
C GLU A 357 -10.17 15.82 -0.48
N VAL A 358 -10.74 16.03 -1.67
CA VAL A 358 -11.14 14.93 -2.55
C VAL A 358 -10.07 14.73 -3.62
N ALA A 359 -9.32 13.64 -3.49
CA ALA A 359 -8.27 13.27 -4.44
C ALA A 359 -8.83 12.35 -5.52
N VAL A 360 -8.57 12.70 -6.79
CA VAL A 360 -8.96 11.89 -7.95
C VAL A 360 -7.68 11.38 -8.62
N ALA A 361 -7.57 10.07 -8.82
CA ALA A 361 -6.42 9.47 -9.49
C ALA A 361 -6.41 9.74 -11.00
N ASP A 362 -5.22 9.62 -11.62
CA ASP A 362 -5.03 9.72 -13.06
C ASP A 362 -6.00 8.78 -13.84
N PRO A 363 -6.84 9.31 -14.74
CA PRO A 363 -7.79 8.54 -15.54
C PRO A 363 -7.19 7.42 -16.42
N ALA A 364 -5.87 7.41 -16.66
CA ALA A 364 -5.21 6.31 -17.38
C ALA A 364 -5.16 4.99 -16.59
N GLY A 365 -5.28 5.06 -15.26
CA GLY A 365 -5.34 3.92 -14.36
C GLY A 365 -6.76 3.56 -13.92
N PRO A 366 -6.91 2.57 -13.01
CA PRO A 366 -8.17 2.34 -12.31
C PRO A 366 -8.61 3.65 -11.65
N THR A 367 -9.84 4.07 -11.93
CA THR A 367 -10.36 5.32 -11.39
C THR A 367 -10.59 5.18 -9.89
N ALA A 368 -9.68 5.74 -9.10
CA ALA A 368 -9.82 5.88 -7.65
C ALA A 368 -10.20 7.32 -7.31
N VAL A 369 -11.15 7.47 -6.39
CA VAL A 369 -11.49 8.73 -5.75
C VAL A 369 -11.50 8.45 -4.27
N GLU A 370 -10.86 9.32 -3.50
CA GLU A 370 -10.73 9.15 -2.06
C GLU A 370 -10.95 10.49 -1.34
N THR A 371 -11.57 10.40 -0.17
CA THR A 371 -11.69 11.54 0.75
C THR A 371 -10.50 11.50 1.70
N ARG A 372 -9.62 12.50 1.61
CA ARG A 372 -8.44 12.66 2.45
C ARG A 372 -8.76 13.65 3.55
N ILE A 373 -8.61 13.21 4.80
CA ILE A 373 -8.80 14.04 5.98
C ILE A 373 -7.44 14.55 6.45
N LEU A 374 -7.32 15.87 6.56
CA LEU A 374 -6.16 16.56 7.08
C LEU A 374 -6.56 17.27 8.38
N VAL A 375 -5.70 17.20 9.39
CA VAL A 375 -5.82 17.96 10.63
C VAL A 375 -4.55 18.79 10.78
N ASP A 376 -4.70 20.10 10.87
CA ASP A 376 -3.60 21.08 10.88
C ASP A 376 -2.66 20.88 9.68
N GLY A 377 -3.27 20.63 8.51
CA GLY A 377 -2.58 20.33 7.26
C GLY A 377 -2.00 18.91 7.17
N ARG A 378 -1.97 18.11 8.24
CA ARG A 378 -1.36 16.77 8.24
C ARG A 378 -2.40 15.67 7.93
N PRO A 379 -2.14 14.75 6.99
CA PRO A 379 -3.10 13.72 6.63
C PRO A 379 -3.24 12.64 7.71
N VAL A 380 -4.47 12.33 8.11
CA VAL A 380 -4.79 11.44 9.25
C VAL A 380 -4.68 9.97 8.87
N LEU A 381 -5.30 9.58 7.74
CA LEU A 381 -5.40 8.18 7.33
C LEU A 381 -4.03 7.49 7.18
N PRO A 382 -3.04 8.03 6.42
CA PRO A 382 -1.75 7.37 6.26
C PRO A 382 -0.95 7.24 7.57
N VAL A 383 -1.21 8.07 8.58
CA VAL A 383 -0.62 7.93 9.93
C VAL A 383 -1.26 6.78 10.70
N ALA A 384 -2.60 6.69 10.69
CA ALA A 384 -3.34 5.78 11.55
C ALA A 384 -3.61 4.41 10.93
N PHE A 385 -3.68 4.33 9.60
CA PHE A 385 -4.10 3.14 8.88
C PHE A 385 -3.42 3.06 7.49
N PRO A 386 -2.09 2.84 7.46
CA PRO A 386 -1.30 2.87 6.23
C PRO A 386 -1.65 1.80 5.20
N GLN A 387 -2.42 0.78 5.56
CA GLN A 387 -2.95 -0.24 4.66
C GLN A 387 -4.31 0.13 4.03
N GLY A 388 -4.93 1.23 4.49
CA GLY A 388 -6.27 1.62 4.09
C GLY A 388 -6.32 2.70 3.02
N ARG A 389 -7.50 2.82 2.41
CA ARG A 389 -7.90 3.92 1.54
C ARG A 389 -8.96 4.78 2.21
N GLY A 390 -8.94 6.08 1.92
CA GLY A 390 -10.01 6.97 2.32
C GLY A 390 -11.33 6.57 1.66
N ASP A 391 -12.40 6.56 2.44
CA ASP A 391 -13.73 6.29 1.91
C ASP A 391 -14.07 7.32 0.81
N THR A 392 -14.85 6.89 -0.18
CA THR A 392 -15.26 7.78 -1.26
C THR A 392 -16.16 8.90 -0.72
N PRO A 393 -16.27 10.05 -1.42
CA PRO A 393 -17.22 11.09 -1.05
C PRO A 393 -18.67 10.56 -0.95
N GLU A 394 -19.03 9.57 -1.76
CA GLU A 394 -20.33 8.93 -1.74
C GLU A 394 -20.60 8.10 -0.47
N GLU A 395 -19.55 7.59 0.16
CA GLU A 395 -19.62 6.81 1.41
C GLU A 395 -19.48 7.68 2.66
N LEU A 396 -18.66 8.74 2.59
CA LEU A 396 -18.31 9.56 3.75
C LEU A 396 -19.08 10.90 3.81
N LEU A 397 -19.20 11.62 2.69
CA LEU A 397 -19.76 12.98 2.66
C LEU A 397 -21.25 12.98 2.31
N ASP A 398 -21.67 12.25 1.28
CA ASP A 398 -23.05 12.26 0.79
C ASP A 398 -24.09 11.77 1.82
N PRO A 399 -23.78 10.87 2.77
CA PRO A 399 -24.67 10.52 3.88
C PRO A 399 -24.65 11.53 5.04
N GLY A 400 -23.76 12.53 5.02
CA GLY A 400 -23.53 13.44 6.14
C GLY A 400 -22.83 12.77 7.34
N ALA A 401 -22.05 11.71 7.10
CA ALA A 401 -21.47 10.89 8.17
C ALA A 401 -20.51 11.69 9.07
N LEU A 402 -19.93 12.78 8.60
CA LEU A 402 -19.06 13.65 9.40
C LEU A 402 -19.82 14.73 10.19
N ARG A 403 -21.13 14.91 10.00
CA ARG A 403 -21.90 15.92 10.73
C ARG A 403 -21.94 15.59 12.22
N ALA A 404 -21.51 16.53 13.06
CA ALA A 404 -21.43 16.34 14.50
C ALA A 404 -22.78 16.63 15.16
N GLY A 405 -23.38 15.61 15.77
CA GLY A 405 -24.59 15.71 16.58
C GLY A 405 -24.31 15.72 18.09
N ALA A 406 -25.36 15.90 18.89
CA ALA A 406 -25.29 15.78 20.34
C ALA A 406 -25.00 14.33 20.78
N GLU A 407 -25.53 13.35 20.05
CA GLU A 407 -25.21 11.94 20.27
C GLU A 407 -23.89 11.57 19.58
N PRO A 408 -22.90 11.02 20.33
CA PRO A 408 -21.68 10.50 19.73
C PRO A 408 -21.97 9.34 18.79
N HIS A 409 -21.36 9.35 17.61
CA HIS A 409 -21.51 8.26 16.64
C HIS A 409 -20.18 7.87 15.99
N PRO A 410 -20.03 6.61 15.57
CA PRO A 410 -18.82 6.15 14.89
C PRO A 410 -18.85 6.52 13.39
N VAL A 411 -17.74 7.04 12.91
CA VAL A 411 -17.52 7.37 11.49
C VAL A 411 -16.37 6.53 10.95
N ARG A 412 -16.60 5.86 9.81
CA ARG A 412 -15.57 5.13 9.08
C ARG A 412 -14.81 6.10 8.19
N LEU A 413 -13.51 6.23 8.38
CA LEU A 413 -12.67 7.15 7.58
C LEU A 413 -11.99 6.44 6.41
N GLY A 414 -11.81 5.12 6.51
CA GLY A 414 -11.20 4.35 5.45
C GLY A 414 -11.21 2.86 5.66
N VAL A 415 -11.05 2.12 4.57
CA VAL A 415 -11.10 0.66 4.50
C VAL A 415 -9.94 0.11 3.68
N THR A 416 -9.52 -1.10 3.97
CA THR A 416 -8.53 -1.81 3.14
C THR A 416 -9.09 -2.24 1.79
N SER A 417 -8.22 -2.43 0.79
CA SER A 417 -8.63 -2.88 -0.56
C SER A 417 -9.34 -4.24 -0.57
N CYS A 418 -8.96 -5.14 0.34
CA CYS A 418 -9.53 -6.47 0.54
C CYS A 418 -10.95 -6.49 1.17
N ALA A 419 -11.52 -5.31 1.49
CA ALA A 419 -12.72 -5.07 2.28
C ALA A 419 -12.57 -5.17 3.81
N GLU A 420 -13.50 -4.52 4.52
CA GLU A 420 -13.53 -4.43 5.98
C GLU A 420 -13.60 -5.81 6.66
N ALA A 421 -14.32 -6.76 6.07
CA ALA A 421 -14.42 -8.12 6.61
C ALA A 421 -13.08 -8.87 6.60
N CYS A 422 -12.14 -8.49 5.72
CA CYS A 422 -10.86 -9.17 5.56
C CYS A 422 -9.76 -8.48 6.39
N CYS A 423 -9.51 -7.19 6.14
CA CYS A 423 -8.40 -6.47 6.77
C CYS A 423 -8.84 -5.21 7.55
N GLY A 424 -10.16 -5.02 7.70
CA GLY A 424 -10.78 -4.00 8.56
C GLY A 424 -10.79 -2.58 8.02
N ALA A 425 -11.12 -1.65 8.93
CA ALA A 425 -11.31 -0.24 8.63
C ALA A 425 -10.87 0.63 9.81
N LEU A 426 -10.59 1.90 9.52
CA LEU A 426 -10.34 2.95 10.51
C LEU A 426 -11.64 3.65 10.86
N TYR A 427 -11.95 3.70 12.14
CA TYR A 427 -13.08 4.43 12.71
C TYR A 427 -12.62 5.49 13.70
N VAL A 428 -13.42 6.55 13.82
CA VAL A 428 -13.34 7.58 14.84
C VAL A 428 -14.74 7.84 15.41
N THR A 429 -14.85 8.26 16.66
CA THR A 429 -16.11 8.75 17.23
C THR A 429 -16.17 10.26 17.07
N VAL A 430 -17.26 10.76 16.47
CA VAL A 430 -17.50 12.20 16.28
C VAL A 430 -18.66 12.63 17.18
N ARG A 431 -18.48 13.73 17.91
CA ARG A 431 -19.49 14.27 18.80
C ARG A 431 -19.36 15.78 18.98
N ARG A 432 -20.48 16.45 19.23
CA ARG A 432 -20.51 17.87 19.57
C ARG A 432 -20.44 18.08 21.09
N GLU A 433 -19.51 18.93 21.54
CA GLU A 433 -19.33 19.38 22.92
C GLU A 433 -19.39 20.90 22.98
N GLY A 434 -20.59 21.46 23.12
CA GLY A 434 -20.78 22.92 23.17
C GLY A 434 -20.22 23.60 21.91
N PRO A 435 -19.23 24.51 22.04
CA PRO A 435 -18.61 25.20 20.90
C PRO A 435 -17.54 24.36 20.18
N HIS A 436 -17.35 23.10 20.56
CA HIS A 436 -16.35 22.23 19.93
C HIS A 436 -16.96 20.99 19.30
N VAL A 437 -16.29 20.48 18.27
CA VAL A 437 -16.47 19.10 17.78
C VAL A 437 -15.26 18.29 18.19
N VAL A 438 -15.50 17.12 18.76
CA VAL A 438 -14.45 16.23 19.28
C VAL A 438 -14.39 14.95 18.47
N TRP A 439 -13.19 14.59 18.07
CA TRP A 439 -12.86 13.33 17.44
C TRP A 439 -12.00 12.51 18.42
N ASP A 440 -12.54 11.40 18.91
CA ASP A 440 -11.86 10.49 19.83
C ASP A 440 -12.22 9.03 19.52
N GLY A 441 -11.91 8.10 20.42
CA GLY A 441 -12.40 6.71 20.29
C GLY A 441 -11.89 5.98 19.04
N TRP A 442 -10.68 6.27 18.59
CA TRP A 442 -10.09 5.68 17.39
C TRP A 442 -10.04 4.14 17.43
N ARG A 443 -10.50 3.49 16.35
CA ARG A 443 -10.52 2.02 16.25
C ARG A 443 -9.98 1.56 14.89
N ARG A 444 -9.16 0.52 14.92
CA ARG A 444 -8.71 -0.27 13.76
C ARG A 444 -8.42 -1.70 14.20
N PRO A 445 -8.29 -2.67 13.29
CA PRO A 445 -7.87 -4.02 13.66
C PRO A 445 -6.52 -4.05 14.39
N GLY A 446 -6.41 -4.91 15.40
CA GLY A 446 -5.20 -5.01 16.22
C GLY A 446 -5.14 -3.92 17.28
N ARG A 447 -4.05 -3.14 17.30
CA ARG A 447 -3.84 -2.07 18.29
C ARG A 447 -4.50 -0.77 17.80
N PRO A 448 -5.26 -0.06 18.66
CA PRO A 448 -5.75 1.28 18.35
C PRO A 448 -4.62 2.18 17.85
N PRO A 449 -4.89 3.09 16.89
CA PRO A 449 -3.86 4.00 16.42
C PRO A 449 -3.50 4.99 17.54
N GLU A 450 -2.23 5.40 17.60
CA GLU A 450 -1.72 6.39 18.56
C GLU A 450 -2.07 7.81 18.07
N LEU A 451 -3.36 8.10 17.91
CA LEU A 451 -3.87 9.43 17.60
C LEU A 451 -4.43 10.09 18.85
N PRO A 452 -4.17 11.40 19.06
CA PRO A 452 -4.80 12.13 20.14
C PRO A 452 -6.30 12.31 19.88
N ALA A 453 -7.02 12.75 20.90
CA ALA A 453 -8.34 13.34 20.68
C ALA A 453 -8.15 14.70 20.02
N TYR A 454 -8.80 14.92 18.88
CA TYR A 454 -8.81 16.24 18.23
C TYR A 454 -10.04 17.03 18.67
N ARG A 455 -9.86 18.33 18.82
CA ARG A 455 -10.93 19.27 19.19
C ARG A 455 -10.91 20.42 18.18
N PHE A 456 -12.03 20.61 17.52
CA PHE A 456 -12.22 21.62 16.49
C PHE A 456 -13.20 22.67 16.98
N ASP A 457 -13.02 23.92 16.58
CA ASP A 457 -14.09 24.90 16.65
C ASP A 457 -15.30 24.40 15.84
N ALA A 458 -16.49 24.45 16.44
CA ALA A 458 -17.66 23.81 15.86
C ALA A 458 -18.21 24.56 14.62
N GLU A 459 -18.07 25.88 14.57
CA GLU A 459 -18.50 26.67 13.40
C GLU A 459 -17.57 26.44 12.22
N ALA A 460 -16.25 26.46 12.46
CA ALA A 460 -15.24 26.15 11.44
C ALA A 460 -15.39 24.71 10.92
N TYR A 461 -15.66 23.75 11.81
CA TYR A 461 -15.92 22.36 11.46
C TYR A 461 -17.14 22.25 10.52
N ASP A 462 -18.28 22.81 10.91
CA ASP A 462 -19.51 22.74 10.11
C ASP A 462 -19.35 23.43 8.75
N ALA A 463 -18.65 24.57 8.71
CA ALA A 463 -18.34 25.29 7.47
C ALA A 463 -17.50 24.44 6.51
N GLU A 464 -16.49 23.72 7.04
CA GLU A 464 -15.66 22.81 6.25
C GLU A 464 -16.44 21.59 5.75
N ILE A 465 -17.28 20.97 6.60
CA ILE A 465 -18.17 19.87 6.16
C ILE A 465 -19.09 20.35 5.05
N ALA A 466 -19.75 21.50 5.23
CA ALA A 466 -20.64 22.07 4.23
C ALA A 466 -19.88 22.35 2.92
N ARG A 467 -18.69 22.94 2.98
CA ARG A 467 -17.85 23.17 1.79
C ARG A 467 -17.55 21.85 1.07
N ALA A 468 -17.12 20.82 1.79
CA ALA A 468 -16.75 19.54 1.21
C ALA A 468 -17.95 18.79 0.58
N GLU A 469 -19.13 18.82 1.23
CA GLU A 469 -20.36 18.23 0.70
C GLU A 469 -20.86 18.92 -0.59
N HIS A 470 -20.68 20.24 -0.68
CA HIS A 470 -21.06 21.03 -1.85
C HIS A 470 -20.01 21.03 -2.96
N ASP A 471 -18.79 20.56 -2.71
CA ASP A 471 -17.75 20.48 -3.73
C ASP A 471 -18.09 19.41 -4.79
N ARG A 472 -18.29 19.89 -6.01
CA ARG A 472 -18.52 19.08 -7.22
C ARG A 472 -17.39 19.23 -8.24
N ALA A 473 -16.38 20.07 -7.99
CA ALA A 473 -15.31 20.38 -8.94
C ALA A 473 -14.45 19.16 -9.30
N TRP A 474 -14.39 18.17 -8.42
CA TRP A 474 -13.67 16.91 -8.65
C TRP A 474 -14.44 15.91 -9.54
N THR A 475 -15.76 16.09 -9.72
CA THR A 475 -16.58 15.15 -10.49
C THR A 475 -16.44 15.34 -12.00
N TRP A 476 -16.60 14.26 -12.76
CA TRP A 476 -16.84 14.30 -14.21
C TRP A 476 -18.31 13.95 -14.50
N PRO A 477 -18.83 14.21 -15.71
CA PRO A 477 -20.28 14.22 -15.97
C PRO A 477 -21.01 12.94 -15.56
N ALA A 478 -20.46 11.76 -15.88
CA ALA A 478 -21.05 10.48 -15.49
C ALA A 478 -21.11 10.31 -13.96
N ARG A 479 -20.02 10.59 -13.25
CA ARG A 479 -20.03 10.47 -11.77
C ARG A 479 -20.95 11.49 -11.11
N HIS A 480 -21.05 12.69 -11.67
CA HIS A 480 -22.02 13.68 -11.20
C HIS A 480 -23.46 13.18 -11.41
N THR A 481 -23.76 12.62 -12.57
CA THR A 481 -25.07 11.99 -12.86
C THR A 481 -25.39 10.89 -11.84
N ALA A 482 -24.43 10.00 -11.55
CA ALA A 482 -24.56 8.96 -10.54
C ALA A 482 -24.94 9.53 -9.15
N ARG A 483 -24.20 10.54 -8.68
CA ARG A 483 -24.46 11.20 -7.38
C ARG A 483 -25.85 11.84 -7.31
N LEU A 484 -26.29 12.48 -8.40
CA LEU A 484 -27.63 13.10 -8.47
C LEU A 484 -28.76 12.07 -8.46
N ILE A 485 -28.57 10.92 -9.12
CA ILE A 485 -29.52 9.79 -9.05
C ILE A 485 -29.57 9.25 -7.62
N THR A 486 -28.42 9.03 -6.97
CA THR A 486 -28.36 8.56 -5.57
C THR A 486 -29.08 9.52 -4.62
N ALA A 487 -28.80 10.83 -4.72
CA ALA A 487 -29.49 11.84 -3.91
C ALA A 487 -31.01 11.81 -4.17
N GLY A 488 -31.41 11.80 -5.44
CA GLY A 488 -32.82 11.79 -5.82
C GLY A 488 -33.59 10.55 -5.38
N LEU A 489 -32.93 9.39 -5.25
CA LEU A 489 -33.49 8.15 -4.70
C LEU A 489 -33.54 8.15 -3.17
N ARG A 490 -32.54 8.76 -2.50
CA ARG A 490 -32.55 8.97 -1.06
C ARG A 490 -33.72 9.84 -0.63
N ASP A 491 -33.98 10.92 -1.37
CA ASP A 491 -35.09 11.85 -1.09
C ASP A 491 -36.46 11.24 -1.43
N ARG A 492 -36.48 10.26 -2.35
CA ARG A 492 -37.72 9.61 -2.84
C ARG A 492 -37.58 8.09 -2.86
N PRO A 493 -37.49 7.43 -1.69
CA PRO A 493 -37.29 5.98 -1.62
C PRO A 493 -38.44 5.19 -2.28
N GLY A 494 -39.64 5.80 -2.35
CA GLY A 494 -40.83 5.27 -3.03
C GLY A 494 -40.63 4.91 -4.51
N LEU A 495 -39.64 5.49 -5.18
CA LEU A 495 -39.39 5.25 -6.61
C LEU A 495 -38.99 3.80 -6.92
N LEU A 496 -38.27 3.14 -6.01
CA LEU A 496 -37.87 1.72 -6.17
C LEU A 496 -38.75 0.77 -5.37
N THR A 497 -39.16 1.16 -4.16
CA THR A 497 -39.93 0.26 -3.28
C THR A 497 -41.29 -0.09 -3.85
N ARG A 498 -41.91 0.78 -4.65
CA ARG A 498 -43.16 0.50 -5.37
C ARG A 498 -43.05 -0.68 -6.35
N TRP A 499 -41.84 -0.98 -6.82
CA TRP A 499 -41.54 -2.10 -7.72
C TRP A 499 -41.00 -3.32 -6.96
N GLY A 500 -40.96 -3.27 -5.63
CA GLY A 500 -40.32 -4.30 -4.79
C GLY A 500 -38.80 -4.31 -4.91
N LEU A 501 -38.18 -3.19 -5.32
CA LEU A 501 -36.74 -3.08 -5.53
C LEU A 501 -36.08 -2.29 -4.40
N ARG A 502 -34.83 -2.66 -4.06
CA ARG A 502 -33.95 -1.91 -3.17
C ARG A 502 -32.80 -1.33 -3.97
N GLN A 503 -32.44 -0.09 -3.66
CA GLN A 503 -31.27 0.55 -4.23
C GLN A 503 -30.01 -0.28 -3.95
N GLY A 504 -29.17 -0.48 -4.97
CA GLY A 504 -27.81 -0.97 -4.83
C GLY A 504 -26.80 0.18 -4.86
N TRP A 505 -25.60 -0.11 -5.37
CA TRP A 505 -24.61 0.94 -5.64
C TRP A 505 -24.93 1.68 -6.95
N ILE A 506 -24.61 2.96 -6.99
CA ILE A 506 -24.76 3.81 -8.17
C ILE A 506 -23.45 4.57 -8.34
N SER A 507 -22.73 4.30 -9.41
CA SER A 507 -21.38 4.83 -9.64
C SER A 507 -21.04 4.79 -11.13
N THR A 508 -19.78 5.02 -11.47
CA THR A 508 -19.27 4.88 -12.84
C THR A 508 -18.81 3.45 -13.12
N TYR A 509 -18.97 2.99 -14.36
CA TYR A 509 -18.53 1.65 -14.74
C TYR A 509 -16.98 1.56 -14.73
N TYR A 510 -16.42 0.48 -14.16
CA TYR A 510 -14.97 0.37 -14.04
C TYR A 510 -14.25 0.20 -15.38
N LYS A 511 -14.90 -0.36 -16.41
CA LYS A 511 -14.34 -0.49 -17.76
C LYS A 511 -14.54 0.77 -18.61
N ASP A 512 -15.60 1.51 -18.34
CA ASP A 512 -15.93 2.76 -19.02
C ASP A 512 -16.40 3.79 -17.98
N PRO A 513 -15.46 4.55 -17.40
CA PRO A 513 -15.79 5.53 -16.38
C PRO A 513 -16.72 6.66 -16.84
N ASP A 514 -16.95 6.83 -18.14
CA ASP A 514 -17.91 7.80 -18.69
C ASP A 514 -19.34 7.22 -18.76
N THR A 515 -19.53 5.97 -18.36
CA THR A 515 -20.85 5.36 -18.20
C THR A 515 -21.27 5.36 -16.72
N THR A 516 -22.44 5.93 -16.43
CA THR A 516 -23.12 5.78 -15.14
C THR A 516 -23.76 4.40 -15.07
N VAL A 517 -23.63 3.72 -13.94
CA VAL A 517 -24.28 2.43 -13.67
C VAL A 517 -25.14 2.58 -12.44
N VAL A 518 -26.43 2.29 -12.62
CA VAL A 518 -27.42 2.22 -11.53
C VAL A 518 -27.66 0.74 -11.24
N THR A 519 -27.45 0.31 -10.02
CA THR A 519 -27.79 -1.06 -9.60
C THR A 519 -28.92 -1.07 -8.59
N PHE A 520 -29.71 -2.14 -8.65
CA PHE A 520 -30.78 -2.40 -7.70
C PHE A 520 -30.94 -3.91 -7.50
N THR A 521 -31.51 -4.26 -6.35
CA THR A 521 -31.78 -5.65 -5.96
C THR A 521 -33.27 -5.87 -5.82
N GLY A 522 -33.76 -7.00 -6.31
CA GLY A 522 -35.16 -7.42 -6.18
C GLY A 522 -35.29 -8.74 -5.41
N PRO A 523 -36.53 -9.14 -5.08
CA PRO A 523 -36.79 -10.40 -4.39
C PRO A 523 -36.30 -11.61 -5.22
N PRO A 524 -35.98 -12.73 -4.55
CA PRO A 524 -35.72 -14.01 -5.23
C PRO A 524 -36.92 -14.47 -6.05
N LEU A 525 -36.68 -15.31 -7.07
CA LEU A 525 -37.75 -15.83 -7.95
C LEU A 525 -38.70 -16.78 -7.21
N GLU A 526 -38.17 -17.67 -6.38
CA GLU A 526 -38.92 -18.67 -5.61
C GLU A 526 -38.17 -18.99 -4.31
N GLY A 527 -38.88 -19.04 -3.18
CA GLY A 527 -38.35 -19.46 -1.87
C GLY A 527 -37.29 -18.52 -1.22
N PRO A 528 -36.70 -18.94 -0.09
CA PRO A 528 -35.55 -18.24 0.50
C PRO A 528 -34.32 -18.45 -0.40
N GLY A 529 -34.00 -17.45 -1.22
CA GLY A 529 -32.86 -17.45 -2.14
C GLY A 529 -32.17 -16.08 -2.22
N GLU A 530 -31.06 -16.01 -2.96
CA GLU A 530 -30.30 -14.77 -3.10
C GLU A 530 -31.07 -13.66 -3.83
N PRO A 531 -30.99 -12.40 -3.38
CA PRO A 531 -31.60 -11.27 -4.07
C PRO A 531 -31.10 -11.13 -5.50
N ARG A 532 -32.00 -10.85 -6.44
CA ARG A 532 -31.63 -10.64 -7.85
C ARG A 532 -30.99 -9.27 -8.04
N GLN A 533 -29.75 -9.21 -8.51
CA GLN A 533 -29.13 -7.95 -8.92
C GLN A 533 -29.51 -7.59 -10.37
N PHE A 534 -29.73 -6.31 -10.62
CA PHE A 534 -29.92 -5.71 -11.94
C PHE A 534 -28.96 -4.53 -12.12
N ARG A 535 -28.55 -4.28 -13.36
CA ARG A 535 -27.64 -3.19 -13.75
C ARG A 535 -28.22 -2.42 -14.92
N TRP A 536 -28.31 -1.10 -14.76
CA TRP A 536 -28.70 -0.19 -15.82
C TRP A 536 -27.54 0.73 -16.17
N HIS A 537 -27.07 0.64 -17.41
CA HIS A 537 -26.00 1.45 -17.95
C HIS A 537 -26.58 2.71 -18.62
N LEU A 538 -26.02 3.85 -18.26
CA LEU A 538 -26.37 5.18 -18.72
C LEU A 538 -25.09 5.86 -19.28
N PRO A 539 -24.77 5.63 -20.56
CA PRO A 539 -23.63 6.26 -21.22
C PRO A 539 -23.74 7.79 -21.17
N ASP A 540 -22.61 8.49 -21.18
CA ASP A 540 -22.60 9.93 -21.38
C ASP A 540 -23.00 10.31 -22.80
N ASP A 541 -24.05 11.12 -22.92
CA ASP A 541 -24.60 11.60 -24.17
C ASP A 541 -24.34 13.11 -24.38
N GLY A 542 -23.49 13.71 -23.54
CA GLY A 542 -23.10 15.11 -23.61
C GLY A 542 -24.12 16.08 -23.01
N ARG A 543 -25.31 15.62 -22.57
CA ARG A 543 -26.28 16.48 -21.89
C ARG A 543 -25.84 16.79 -20.46
N PRO A 544 -26.30 17.91 -19.87
CA PRO A 544 -25.98 18.25 -18.48
C PRO A 544 -26.33 17.12 -17.50
N PRO A 545 -25.45 16.79 -16.53
CA PRO A 545 -25.69 15.72 -15.56
C PRO A 545 -27.04 15.80 -14.83
N ALA A 546 -27.50 17.01 -14.51
CA ALA A 546 -28.79 17.23 -13.86
C ALA A 546 -29.97 16.80 -14.72
N GLN A 547 -29.93 17.08 -16.03
CA GLN A 547 -30.97 16.65 -16.96
C GLN A 547 -31.00 15.13 -17.10
N ARG A 548 -29.82 14.50 -17.24
CA ARG A 548 -29.69 13.04 -17.35
C ARG A 548 -30.19 12.34 -16.09
N ALA A 549 -29.84 12.84 -14.91
CA ALA A 549 -30.29 12.29 -13.63
C ALA A 549 -31.82 12.45 -13.45
N ALA A 550 -32.37 13.61 -13.77
CA ALA A 550 -33.81 13.86 -13.71
C ALA A 550 -34.60 12.91 -14.63
N GLU A 551 -34.11 12.70 -15.86
CA GLU A 551 -34.71 11.75 -16.79
C GLU A 551 -34.64 10.31 -16.26
N ALA A 552 -33.51 9.91 -15.68
CA ALA A 552 -33.35 8.59 -15.09
C ALA A 552 -34.33 8.35 -13.94
N LEU A 553 -34.48 9.33 -13.04
CA LEU A 553 -35.42 9.28 -11.91
C LEU A 553 -36.87 9.26 -12.38
N ARG A 554 -37.21 10.04 -13.41
CA ARG A 554 -38.54 10.03 -14.03
C ARG A 554 -38.85 8.66 -14.64
N ARG A 555 -37.91 8.07 -15.38
CA ARG A 555 -38.09 6.74 -15.97
C ARG A 555 -38.33 5.66 -14.91
N MET A 556 -37.61 5.71 -13.79
CA MET A 556 -37.85 4.79 -12.65
C MET A 556 -39.22 5.03 -11.99
N ALA A 557 -39.75 6.25 -12.04
CA ALA A 557 -41.09 6.56 -11.55
C ALA A 557 -42.19 6.00 -12.46
N GLU A 558 -41.99 6.03 -13.77
CA GLU A 558 -43.01 5.73 -14.79
C GLU A 558 -42.98 4.27 -15.26
N THR A 559 -41.82 3.61 -15.22
CA THR A 559 -41.62 2.28 -15.81
C THR A 559 -40.86 1.37 -14.83
N ASP A 560 -41.26 0.10 -14.76
CA ASP A 560 -40.59 -0.91 -13.95
C ASP A 560 -39.11 -1.05 -14.37
N PRO A 561 -38.15 -0.78 -13.45
CA PRO A 561 -36.72 -0.84 -13.77
C PRO A 561 -36.23 -2.17 -14.33
N ARG A 562 -36.92 -3.27 -14.03
CA ARG A 562 -36.58 -4.61 -14.54
C ARG A 562 -36.74 -4.73 -16.07
N THR A 563 -37.49 -3.83 -16.70
CA THR A 563 -37.73 -3.86 -18.16
C THR A 563 -36.58 -3.27 -18.98
N PHE A 564 -35.73 -2.45 -18.36
CA PHE A 564 -34.63 -1.76 -19.04
C PHE A 564 -33.25 -1.97 -18.41
N ALA A 565 -33.18 -2.59 -17.22
CA ALA A 565 -31.93 -3.05 -16.64
C ALA A 565 -31.65 -4.51 -17.02
N GLN A 566 -30.37 -4.80 -17.20
CA GLN A 566 -29.87 -6.12 -17.53
C GLN A 566 -29.50 -6.88 -16.26
N ARG A 567 -29.50 -8.21 -16.33
CA ARG A 567 -28.87 -9.03 -15.28
C ARG A 567 -27.34 -9.03 -15.51
N PRO A 568 -26.53 -9.04 -14.43
CA PRO A 568 -25.07 -9.03 -14.49
C PRO A 568 -24.42 -10.00 -15.46
#